data_AF-A0A919C8J8-F1
#
_entry.id   AF-A0A919C8J8-F1
#
_cell.length_a   1.000
_cell.length_b   1.000
_cell.length_c   1.000
_cell.angle_alpha   90.00
_cell.angle_beta   90.00
_cell.angle_gamma   90.00
#
_symmetry.space_group_name_H-M   'P 1'
#
loop_
_entity.id
_entity.type
_entity.pdbx_description
1 polymer ?
#
loop_
_entity_poly.entity_id
_entity_poly.type
_entity_poly.pdbx_seq_one_letter_code
_entity_poly.pdbx_strand_id
1 'polypeptide(L)' 'MCTEPTRAAEEARDELRDALAGVGVQLPSLGLDAASLAGSQPRPLLELGRCNLDTARALAAALRK' A
#
# COMPACT_ATOMS: atom_id res chain seq x y z
N MET A 1 16.88 12.50 -11.22
CA MET A 1 15.57 13.03 -11.65
C MET A 1 14.73 13.12 -10.40
N CYS A 2 14.22 14.30 -10.03
CA CYS A 2 13.38 14.44 -8.84
C CYS A 2 12.04 13.77 -9.14
N THR A 3 11.89 12.51 -8.76
CA THR A 3 10.61 11.79 -8.86
C THR A 3 9.64 12.54 -7.97
N GLU A 4 8.56 13.07 -8.56
CA GLU A 4 7.50 13.71 -7.78
C GLU A 4 7.06 12.74 -6.68
N PRO A 5 6.93 13.18 -5.42
CA PRO A 5 6.65 12.30 -4.28
C PRO A 5 5.40 11.44 -4.49
N THR A 6 4.47 11.92 -5.31
CA THR A 6 3.29 11.17 -5.76
C THR A 6 3.64 9.95 -6.62
N ARG A 7 4.51 10.08 -7.62
CA ARG A 7 4.87 8.96 -8.51
C ARG A 7 5.58 7.85 -7.75
N ALA A 8 6.54 8.20 -6.89
CA ALA A 8 7.22 7.21 -6.05
C ALA A 8 6.24 6.48 -5.11
N ALA A 9 5.20 7.17 -4.66
CA ALA A 9 4.16 6.58 -3.83
C ALA A 9 3.23 5.66 -4.64
N GLU A 10 2.87 6.05 -5.87
CA GLU A 10 2.10 5.20 -6.79
C GLU A 10 2.86 3.91 -7.14
N GLU A 11 4.16 4.02 -7.43
CA GLU A 11 5.05 2.88 -7.67
C GLU A 11 5.09 1.94 -6.46
N ALA A 12 5.30 2.47 -5.25
CA ALA A 12 5.30 1.68 -4.02
C ALA A 12 3.93 1.01 -3.74
N ARG A 13 2.82 1.71 -4.06
CA ARG A 13 1.46 1.16 -3.94
C ARG A 13 1.27 -0.02 -4.89
N ASP A 14 1.73 0.13 -6.13
CA ASP A 14 1.60 -0.88 -7.17
C ASP A 14 2.45 -2.11 -6.87
N GLU A 15 3.70 -1.91 -6.44
CA GLU A 15 4.59 -2.99 -6.00
C GLU A 15 3.98 -3.77 -4.82
N LEU A 16 3.45 -3.07 -3.81
CA LEU A 16 2.78 -3.71 -2.67
C LEU A 16 1.54 -4.49 -3.13
N ARG A 17 0.73 -3.93 -4.03
CA ARG A 17 -0.46 -4.61 -4.56
C ARG A 17 -0.07 -5.92 -5.26
N ASP A 18 0.96 -5.89 -6.10
CA ASP A 18 1.39 -7.04 -6.86
C ASP A 18 1.99 -8.12 -5.93
N ALA A 19 2.77 -7.71 -4.92
CA ALA A 19 3.28 -8.63 -3.90
C ALA A 19 2.15 -9.31 -3.10
N LEU A 20 1.12 -8.55 -2.72
CA LEU A 20 -0.07 -9.09 -2.04
C LEU A 20 -0.84 -10.07 -2.93
N ALA A 21 -1.03 -9.73 -4.21
CA ALA A 21 -1.68 -10.60 -5.17
C ALA A 21 -0.90 -11.92 -5.36
N GLY A 22 0.44 -11.86 -5.36
CA GLY A 22 1.31 -13.03 -5.43
C GLY A 22 1.15 -14.01 -4.26
N VAL A 23 0.65 -13.55 -3.12
CA VAL A 23 0.34 -14.40 -1.95
C VAL A 23 -1.16 -14.67 -1.76
N GLY A 24 -1.98 -14.32 -2.75
CA GLY A 24 -3.44 -14.52 -2.72
C GLY A 24 -4.21 -13.54 -1.86
N VAL A 25 -3.59 -12.43 -1.46
CA VAL A 25 -4.23 -11.36 -0.66
C VAL A 25 -4.65 -10.23 -1.58
N GLN A 26 -5.91 -9.82 -1.50
CA GLN A 26 -6.43 -8.64 -2.19
C GLN A 26 -6.95 -7.61 -1.18
N LEU A 27 -6.43 -6.39 -1.26
CA LEU A 27 -6.89 -5.25 -0.47
C LEU A 27 -7.52 -4.23 -1.42
N PRO A 28 -8.85 -4.28 -1.64
CA PRO A 28 -9.53 -3.37 -2.57
C PRO A 28 -9.48 -1.91 -2.12
N SER A 29 -9.19 -1.67 -0.84
CA SER A 29 -9.01 -0.35 -0.25
C SER A 29 -7.57 0.17 -0.32
N LEU A 30 -6.61 -0.60 -0.85
CA LEU A 30 -5.21 -0.18 -0.93
C LEU A 30 -5.04 1.04 -1.85
N GLY A 31 -4.64 2.16 -1.28
CA GLY A 31 -4.52 3.43 -1.98
C GLY A 31 -3.52 4.38 -1.35
N LEU A 32 -3.46 5.60 -1.87
CA LEU A 32 -2.68 6.69 -1.29
C LEU A 32 -3.56 7.54 -0.39
N ASP A 33 -3.05 7.92 0.78
CA ASP A 33 -3.70 8.91 1.62
C ASP A 33 -3.57 10.31 0.99
N ALA A 34 -4.68 10.86 0.53
CA ALA A 34 -4.72 12.16 -0.13
C ALA A 34 -4.30 13.30 0.82
N ALA A 35 -4.57 13.19 2.12
CA ALA A 35 -4.20 14.21 3.09
C ALA A 35 -2.68 14.31 3.24
N SER A 36 -1.98 13.18 3.23
CA SER A 36 -0.52 13.07 3.28
C SER A 36 0.19 13.65 2.04
N LEU A 37 -0.51 13.73 0.91
CA LEU A 37 -0.02 14.33 -0.33
C LEU A 37 -0.27 15.85 -0.39
N ALA A 38 -1.28 16.37 0.32
CA ALA A 38 -1.70 17.77 0.25
C ALA A 38 -0.91 18.74 1.16
N GLY A 39 -0.02 18.22 2.00
CA GLY A 39 0.74 19.03 2.98
C GLY A 39 1.92 19.82 2.38
N SER A 40 2.35 20.86 3.09
CA SER A 40 3.53 21.68 2.72
C SER A 40 4.85 20.90 2.68
N GLN A 41 4.90 19.74 3.33
CA GLN A 41 5.95 18.73 3.23
C GLN A 41 5.28 17.38 2.96
N PRO A 42 5.08 16.99 1.70
CA PRO A 42 4.35 15.77 1.37
C PRO A 42 5.11 14.56 1.92
N ARG A 43 4.39 13.74 2.70
CA ARG A 43 4.91 12.49 3.26
C ARG A 43 3.96 11.37 2.83
N PRO A 44 4.09 10.86 1.60
CA PRO A 44 3.12 9.91 1.05
C PRO A 44 2.94 8.72 1.99
N LEU A 45 1.69 8.49 2.40
CA LEU A 45 1.27 7.33 3.17
C LEU A 45 0.37 6.45 2.30
N LEU A 46 0.48 5.14 2.51
CA LEU A 46 -0.40 4.15 1.90
C LEU A 46 -1.55 3.86 2.87
N GLU A 47 -2.77 3.99 2.39
CA GLU A 47 -3.96 3.53 3.10
C GLU A 47 -4.13 2.04 2.81
N LEU A 48 -3.99 1.19 3.84
CA LEU A 48 -4.10 -0.27 3.71
C LEU A 48 -5.57 -0.74 3.80
N GLY A 49 -6.45 0.11 4.36
CA GLY A 49 -7.86 -0.19 4.57
C GLY A 49 -8.13 -1.35 5.52
N ARG A 50 -9.39 -1.79 5.55
CA ARG A 50 -9.82 -2.91 6.41
C ARG A 50 -9.63 -4.24 5.69
N CYS A 51 -9.00 -5.20 6.36
CA CYS A 51 -8.93 -6.58 5.92
C CYS A 51 -9.85 -7.46 6.78
N ASN A 52 -10.33 -8.58 6.21
CA ASN A 52 -11.05 -9.58 7.00
C ASN A 52 -10.06 -10.51 7.73
N LEU A 53 -10.56 -11.36 8.64
CA LEU A 53 -9.71 -12.25 9.44
C LEU A 53 -8.89 -13.24 8.61
N ASP A 54 -9.43 -13.70 7.49
CA ASP A 54 -8.76 -14.65 6.60
C ASP A 54 -7.57 -13.97 5.90
N THR A 55 -7.83 -12.79 5.32
CA THR A 55 -6.82 -11.91 4.72
C THR A 55 -5.74 -11.51 5.72
N ALA A 56 -6.11 -11.17 6.97
CA ALA A 56 -5.15 -10.81 8.01
C ALA A 56 -4.22 -12.00 8.36
N ARG A 57 -4.75 -13.22 8.41
CA ARG A 57 -3.94 -14.44 8.64
C ARG A 57 -3.03 -14.75 7.46
N ALA A 58 -3.53 -14.66 6.23
CA ALA A 58 -2.74 -14.87 5.02
C ALA A 58 -1.57 -13.86 4.94
N LEU A 59 -1.84 -12.59 5.22
CA LEU A 59 -0.81 -11.54 5.30
C LEU A 59 0.22 -11.85 6.39
N ALA A 60 -0.23 -12.20 7.59
CA ALA A 60 0.67 -12.53 8.70
C ALA A 60 1.52 -13.78 8.43
N ALA A 61 1.02 -14.75 7.66
CA ALA A 61 1.78 -15.92 7.23
C ALA A 61 2.81 -15.54 6.15
N ALA A 62 2.45 -14.68 5.20
CA ALA A 62 3.34 -14.19 4.16
C ALA A 62 4.53 -13.38 4.73
N LEU A 63 4.28 -12.54 5.74
CA LEU A 63 5.32 -11.68 6.36
C LEU A 63 6.25 -12.41 7.34
N ARG A 64 5.91 -13.63 7.77
CA ARG A 64 6.76 -14.44 8.67
C ARG A 64 7.79 -15.30 7.94
N LYS A 65 7.81 -15.26 6.60
CA LYS A 65 8.86 -15.88 5.79
C LYS A 65 10.09 -15.00 5.73
#